data_AF-A0A6G3WMK2-F1
#
_entry.id   AF-A0A6G3WMK2-F1
#
_cell.length_a   1.000
_cell.length_b   1.000
_cell.length_c   1.000
_cell.angle_alpha   90.00
_cell.angle_beta   90.00
_cell.angle_gamma   90.00
#
_symmetry.space_group_name_H-M   'P 1'
#
loop_
_entity.id
_entity.type
_entity.pdbx_description
1 polymer ?
#
loop_
_entity_poly.entity_id
_entity_poly.type
_entity_poly.pdbx_seq_one_letter_code
_entity_poly.pdbx_strand_id
1 'polypeptide(L)' 'AEALLRLLSVLGREAGCAILLEDLHDCDTETVAVVEYVIDNLADLPILFLGTLRPEPGAALDLVRSAERRHAATVR' A
#
# COMPACT_ATOMS: atom_id res chain seq x y z
N ALA A 1 -9.93 6.99 -1.00
CA ALA A 1 -9.32 5.68 -0.72
C ALA A 1 -10.34 4.59 -0.34
N GLU A 2 -11.39 4.86 0.44
CA GLU A 2 -12.34 3.82 0.90
C GLU A 2 -13.02 2.99 -0.21
N ALA A 3 -13.36 3.60 -1.35
CA ALA A 3 -13.93 2.86 -2.48
C ALA A 3 -13.00 1.74 -2.99
N LEU A 4 -11.69 1.95 -2.93
CA LEU A 4 -10.69 0.94 -3.29
C LEU A 4 -10.71 -0.22 -2.28
N LEU A 5 -10.77 0.05 -0.97
CA LEU A 5 -10.89 -0.99 0.05
C LEU A 5 -12.17 -1.83 -0.12
N ARG A 6 -13.31 -1.19 -0.40
CA ARG A 6 -14.56 -1.90 -0.67
C ARG A 6 -14.47 -2.77 -1.93
N LEU A 7 -13.78 -2.29 -2.96
CA LEU A 7 -13.54 -3.10 -4.16
C LEU A 7 -12.65 -4.31 -3.83
N LEU A 8 -11.57 -4.10 -3.09
CA LEU A 8 -10.62 -5.17 -2.71
C LEU A 8 -11.27 -6.22 -1.81
N SER A 9 -12.13 -5.83 -0.87
CA SER A 9 -12.85 -6.78 -0.03
C SER A 9 -13.81 -7.66 -0.82
N VAL A 10 -14.38 -7.14 -1.92
CA VAL A 10 -15.19 -7.93 -2.85
C VAL A 10 -14.31 -8.85 -3.69
N LEU A 11 -13.23 -8.34 -4.27
CA LEU A 11 -12.33 -9.12 -5.15
C LEU A 11 -11.58 -10.23 -4.41
N GLY A 12 -11.13 -9.98 -3.18
CA GLY A 12 -10.38 -10.92 -2.36
C GLY A 12 -11.25 -11.88 -1.54
N ARG A 13 -12.58 -11.79 -1.63
CA ARG A 13 -13.50 -12.50 -0.71
C ARG A 13 -13.30 -14.02 -0.66
N GLU A 14 -13.08 -14.66 -1.80
CA GLU A 14 -13.06 -16.14 -1.87
C GLU A 14 -11.66 -16.74 -1.78
N ALA A 15 -10.66 -16.11 -2.40
CA ALA A 15 -9.31 -16.65 -2.52
C ALA A 15 -8.20 -15.70 -2.03
N GLY A 16 -8.57 -14.54 -1.50
CA GLY A 16 -7.66 -13.40 -1.35
C GLY A 16 -7.30 -12.77 -2.70
N CYS A 17 -6.61 -11.63 -2.66
CA CYS A 17 -6.02 -11.06 -3.88
C CYS A 17 -4.70 -10.34 -3.60
N ALA A 18 -3.91 -10.15 -4.65
CA ALA A 18 -2.67 -9.40 -4.59
C ALA A 18 -2.80 -8.12 -5.42
N ILE A 19 -2.23 -7.03 -4.93
CA ILE A 19 -2.10 -5.75 -5.62
C ILE A 19 -0.62 -5.47 -5.76
N LEU A 20 -0.23 -5.13 -6.99
CA LEU A 20 1.12 -4.69 -7.32
C LEU A 20 1.07 -3.24 -7.75
N LEU A 21 1.78 -2.35 -7.05
CA LEU A 21 2.04 -0.99 -7.48
C LEU A 21 3.53 -0.81 -7.73
N GLU A 22 3.89 -0.63 -8.99
CA GLU A 22 5.27 -0.38 -9.37
C GLU A 22 5.60 1.12 -9.31
N ASP A 23 6.88 1.43 -9.13
CA ASP A 23 7.43 2.77 -9.28
C ASP A 23 6.75 3.85 -8.40
N LEU A 24 6.49 3.53 -7.12
CA LEU A 24 5.85 4.47 -6.18
C LEU A 24 6.58 5.81 -6.02
N HIS A 25 7.87 5.87 -6.36
CA HIS A 25 8.68 7.09 -6.34
C HIS A 25 8.21 8.14 -7.36
N ASP A 26 7.52 7.74 -8.43
CA ASP A 26 6.97 8.63 -9.46
C ASP A 26 5.56 9.13 -9.12
N CYS A 27 4.95 8.62 -8.04
CA CYS A 27 3.61 9.03 -7.63
C CYS A 27 3.61 10.44 -7.02
N ASP A 28 2.56 11.19 -7.30
CA ASP A 28 2.29 12.43 -6.58
C ASP A 28 1.95 12.18 -5.08
N THR A 29 1.99 13.25 -4.29
CA THR A 29 1.77 13.15 -2.83
C THR A 29 0.34 12.71 -2.50
N GLU A 30 -0.65 13.07 -3.32
CA GLU A 30 -2.04 12.68 -3.10
C GLU A 30 -2.23 11.16 -3.29
N THR A 31 -1.57 10.60 -4.30
CA THR A 31 -1.54 9.17 -4.59
C THR A 31 -0.82 8.41 -3.48
N VAL A 32 0.32 8.90 -2.99
CA VAL A 32 1.03 8.30 -1.85
C VAL A 32 0.14 8.29 -0.60
N ALA A 33 -0.62 9.35 -0.33
CA ALA A 33 -1.56 9.39 0.80
C ALA A 33 -2.69 8.35 0.67
N VAL A 34 -3.15 8.07 -0.55
CA VAL A 34 -4.10 6.98 -0.81
C VAL A 34 -3.47 5.62 -0.51
N VAL A 35 -2.20 5.41 -0.89
CA VAL A 35 -1.46 4.17 -0.59
C VAL A 35 -1.28 3.99 0.92
N GLU A 36 -0.92 5.05 1.65
CA GLU A 36 -0.83 5.04 3.12
C GLU A 36 -2.13 4.58 3.75
N TYR A 37 -3.23 5.21 3.35
CA TYR A 37 -4.55 4.85 3.84
C TYR A 37 -4.88 3.38 3.54
N VAL A 38 -4.57 2.89 2.33
CA VAL A 38 -4.83 1.49 2.00
C VAL A 38 -4.03 0.58 2.92
N ILE A 39 -2.71 0.74 3.01
CA ILE A 39 -1.82 -0.09 3.84
C ILE A 39 -2.31 -0.14 5.29
N ASP A 40 -2.69 1.01 5.86
CA ASP A 40 -3.15 1.10 7.24
C ASP A 40 -4.51 0.42 7.50
N ASN A 41 -5.26 0.09 6.44
CA ASN A 41 -6.60 -0.50 6.53
C ASN A 41 -6.67 -1.92 5.92
N LEU A 42 -5.54 -2.56 5.58
CA LEU A 42 -5.52 -3.91 5.02
C LEU A 42 -5.47 -5.04 6.05
N ALA A 43 -5.20 -4.76 7.32
CA ALA A 43 -4.85 -5.78 8.33
C ALA A 43 -5.85 -6.95 8.46
N ASP A 44 -7.14 -6.69 8.28
CA ASP A 44 -8.22 -7.69 8.39
C ASP A 44 -8.74 -8.20 7.04
N LEU A 45 -8.11 -7.81 5.94
CA LEU A 45 -8.50 -8.20 4.59
C LEU A 45 -7.53 -9.24 4.04
N PRO A 46 -8.00 -10.23 3.26
CA PRO A 46 -7.13 -11.26 2.65
C PRO A 46 -6.39 -10.68 1.43
N ILE A 47 -5.60 -9.63 1.63
CA ILE A 47 -4.99 -8.83 0.58
C ILE A 47 -3.48 -8.76 0.78
N LEU A 48 -2.72 -9.16 -0.24
CA LEU A 48 -1.28 -8.90 -0.31
C LEU A 48 -1.04 -7.62 -1.09
N PHE A 49 -0.48 -6.60 -0.45
CA PHE A 49 -0.02 -5.39 -1.12
C PHE A 49 1.49 -5.47 -1.35
N LEU A 50 1.93 -5.41 -2.60
CA LEU A 50 3.33 -5.34 -2.99
C LEU A 50 3.58 -4.02 -3.70
N GLY A 51 4.50 -3.22 -3.17
CA GLY A 51 4.92 -1.96 -3.76
C GLY A 51 6.41 -1.98 -4.08
N THR A 52 6.79 -1.42 -5.23
CA THR A 52 8.20 -1.18 -5.58
C THR A 52 8.47 0.32 -5.60
N LEU A 53 9.69 0.69 -5.21
CA LEU A 53 10.15 2.08 -5.27
C LEU A 53 11.67 2.12 -5.43
N ARG A 54 12.18 3.21 -5.98
CA ARG A 54 13.59 3.58 -5.82
C ARG A 54 13.80 4.16 -4.42
N PRO A 55 14.95 3.91 -3.77
CA PRO A 55 15.26 4.44 -2.45
C PRO A 55 15.68 5.92 -2.50
N GLU A 56 14.86 6.75 -3.14
CA GLU A 56 15.09 8.18 -3.34
C GLU A 56 14.30 8.99 -2.31
N PRO A 57 14.84 10.12 -1.79
CA PRO A 57 14.13 10.96 -0.85
C PRO A 57 12.80 11.46 -1.43
N GLY A 58 11.70 11.26 -0.71
CA GLY A 58 10.37 11.68 -1.14
C GLY A 58 9.25 10.98 -0.37
N ALA A 59 8.01 11.37 -0.67
CA ALA A 59 6.83 10.91 0.05
C ALA A 59 6.70 9.37 0.08
N ALA A 60 7.03 8.69 -1.01
CA ALA A 60 6.98 7.22 -1.08
C ALA A 60 8.00 6.54 -0.15
N LEU A 61 9.24 7.06 -0.05
CA LEU A 61 10.24 6.51 0.85
C LEU A 61 9.89 6.79 2.32
N ASP A 62 9.32 7.97 2.60
CA ASP A 62 8.85 8.32 3.94
C ASP A 62 7.67 7.45 4.40
N LEU A 63 6.70 7.21 3.51
CA LEU A 63 5.61 6.26 3.68
C LEU A 63 6.15 4.87 4.06
N VAL A 64 7.02 4.28 3.23
CA VAL A 64 7.48 2.90 3.41
C VAL A 64 8.26 2.75 4.73
N ARG A 65 9.09 3.73 5.08
CA ARG A 65 9.80 3.76 6.37
C ARG A 65 8.84 3.93 7.56
N SER A 66 7.78 4.73 7.41
CA SER A 66 6.74 4.88 8.43
C SER A 66 5.99 3.57 8.65
N ALA A 67 5.56 2.92 7.57
CA ALA A 67 4.86 1.64 7.62
C ALA A 67 5.72 0.53 8.23
N GLU A 68 7.03 0.48 7.92
CA GLU A 68 7.96 -0.47 8.54
C GLU A 68 8.09 -0.26 10.05
N ARG A 69 8.31 0.99 10.49
CA ARG A 69 8.42 1.33 11.92
C ARG A 69 7.17 0.98 12.71
N ARG A 70 5.99 1.02 12.07
CA ARG A 70 4.70 0.66 12.68
C ARG A 70 4.33 -0.81 12.49
N HIS A 71 5.21 -1.62 11.87
CA HIS A 71 4.98 -3.02 11.54
C HIS A 71 3.77 -3.26 10.62
N ALA A 72 3.36 -2.25 9.85
CA ALA A 72 2.29 -2.36 8.84
C ALA A 72 2.81 -2.90 7.51
N ALA A 73 4.13 -2.80 7.26
CA ALA A 73 4.77 -3.33 6.06
C ALA A 73 6.15 -3.90 6.39
N THR A 74 6.68 -4.67 5.45
CA THR A 74 8.06 -5.18 5.48
C THR A 74 8.81 -4.64 4.27
N VAL A 75 10.02 -4.13 4.48
CA VAL A 75 10.86 -3.55 3.42
C VAL A 75 12.02 -4.50 3.13
N ARG A 76 12.38 -4.63 1.84
CA ARG A 76 13.41 -5.57 1.36
C ARG A 76 14.35 -4.87 0.40
#